data_AF-A0A7R9YIW5-F1
#
_entry.id   AF-A0A7R9YIW5-F1
#
_cell.length_a   1.000
_cell.length_b   1.000
_cell.length_c   1.000
_cell.angle_alpha   90.00
_cell.angle_beta   90.00
_cell.angle_gamma   90.00
#
_symmetry.space_group_name_H-M   'P 1'
#
loop_
_entity.id
_entity.type
_entity.pdbx_description
1 polymer ?
#
loop_
_entity_poly.entity_id
_entity_poly.type
_entity_poly.pdbx_seq_one_letter_code
_entity_poly.pdbx_strand_id
1 'polypeptide(L)'
;VDGAAPFGRAFSVQCAVSEVRLSGTLRVAIEHARGVKGELAISFLTPPHLDFRVAVVGSWMGGAPLKPLLVHLFSRHIERSLVEPNRLRRDVPGLTPVSSADGGMEGARVEGGAEAARR
;
A
#
# COMPACT_ATOMS: atom_id res chain seq x y z
N VAL A 1 51.46 14.33 8.10
CA VAL A 1 50.73 14.51 6.83
C VAL A 1 49.71 13.40 6.71
N ASP A 2 48.51 13.81 6.33
CA ASP A 2 47.20 13.25 6.63
C ASP A 2 46.95 11.77 6.30
N GLY A 3 46.22 11.11 7.21
CA GLY A 3 45.63 9.80 6.99
C GLY A 3 44.51 9.89 5.96
N ALA A 4 44.65 9.14 4.87
CA ALA A 4 43.62 8.97 3.87
C ALA A 4 42.39 8.28 4.51
N ALA A 5 41.23 8.94 4.46
CA ALA A 5 39.97 8.31 4.83
C ALA A 5 39.69 7.13 3.89
N PRO A 6 39.37 5.92 4.40
CA PRO A 6 39.27 4.69 3.60
C PRO A 6 38.04 4.62 2.68
N PHE A 7 37.23 5.66 2.63
CA PHE A 7 36.05 5.75 1.78
C PHE A 7 36.14 7.04 0.96
N GLY A 8 35.95 6.92 -0.36
CA GLY A 8 35.94 8.06 -1.28
C GLY A 8 34.98 9.18 -0.81
N ARG A 9 35.22 10.41 -1.27
CA ARG A 9 34.38 11.57 -0.95
C ARG A 9 32.90 11.22 -1.09
N ALA A 10 32.12 11.42 -0.02
CA ALA A 10 30.67 11.33 -0.07
C ALA A 10 30.12 12.57 -0.78
N PHE A 11 29.21 12.37 -1.73
CA PHE A 11 28.50 13.44 -2.41
C PHE A 11 27.02 13.36 -2.01
N SER A 12 26.43 14.50 -1.65
CA SER A 12 25.01 14.60 -1.35
C SER A 12 24.23 14.82 -2.64
N VAL A 13 23.09 14.16 -2.76
CA VAL A 13 22.20 14.23 -3.92
C VAL A 13 20.84 14.65 -3.44
N GLN A 14 20.31 15.70 -4.05
CA GLN A 14 18.93 16.06 -3.85
C GLN A 14 18.12 15.63 -5.07
N CYS A 15 17.08 14.85 -4.83
CA CYS A 15 16.09 14.51 -5.85
C CYS A 15 14.71 14.82 -5.31
N ALA A 16 13.83 15.28 -6.18
CA ALA A 16 12.42 15.48 -5.91
C ALA A 16 11.66 14.30 -6.52
N VAL A 17 10.94 13.56 -5.68
CA VAL A 17 9.92 12.61 -6.14
C VAL A 17 8.62 13.40 -6.25
N SER A 18 8.18 13.68 -7.47
CA SER A 18 6.96 14.46 -7.70
C SER A 18 5.70 13.61 -7.75
N GLU A 19 5.85 12.31 -8.05
CA GLU A 19 4.73 11.38 -8.18
C GLU A 19 5.17 9.96 -7.84
N VAL A 20 4.33 9.25 -7.10
CA VAL A 20 4.45 7.80 -6.84
C VAL A 20 3.17 7.13 -7.29
N ARG A 21 3.28 6.22 -8.25
CA ARG A 21 2.17 5.38 -8.72
C ARG A 21 2.32 4.00 -8.12
N LEU A 22 1.29 3.54 -7.45
CA LEU A 22 1.22 2.24 -6.82
C LEU A 22 -0.04 1.53 -7.29
N SER A 23 0.11 0.34 -7.88
CA SER A 23 -1.01 -0.46 -8.39
C SER A 23 -0.84 -1.92 -7.98
N GLY A 24 -1.89 -2.49 -7.38
CA GLY A 24 -1.90 -3.88 -6.91
C GLY A 24 -3.18 -4.21 -6.15
N THR A 25 -3.31 -5.46 -5.73
CA THR A 25 -4.48 -5.93 -4.99
C THR A 25 -4.23 -5.85 -3.49
N LEU A 26 -5.02 -5.02 -2.83
CA LEU A 26 -4.96 -4.81 -1.39
C LEU A 26 -5.99 -5.70 -0.68
N ARG A 27 -5.53 -6.49 0.29
CA ARG A 27 -6.37 -7.14 1.27
C ARG A 27 -6.55 -6.21 2.45
N VAL A 28 -7.81 -5.99 2.82
CA VAL A 28 -8.21 -5.25 4.01
C VAL A 28 -9.05 -6.20 4.85
N ALA A 29 -8.62 -6.48 6.07
CA ALA A 29 -9.29 -7.37 7.00
C ALA A 29 -9.54 -6.66 8.33
N ILE A 30 -10.68 -6.96 8.96
CA ILE A 30 -10.94 -6.61 10.35
C ILE A 30 -10.64 -7.86 11.16
N GLU A 31 -9.52 -7.86 11.87
CA GLU A 31 -9.07 -8.95 12.72
C GLU A 31 -9.45 -8.66 14.17
N HIS A 32 -9.74 -9.71 14.93
CA HIS A 32 -9.98 -9.60 16.38
C HIS A 32 -8.80 -10.23 17.10
N ALA A 33 -7.93 -9.41 17.68
CA ALA A 33 -7.01 -9.88 18.69
C ALA A 33 -7.82 -10.26 19.94
N ARG A 34 -7.42 -11.33 20.62
CA ARG A 34 -8.15 -11.97 21.74
C ARG A 34 -8.70 -10.94 22.75
N GLY A 35 -9.96 -10.53 22.56
CA GLY A 35 -10.76 -9.77 23.51
C GLY A 35 -10.94 -8.26 23.21
N VAL A 36 -11.94 -7.93 22.37
CA VAL A 36 -12.72 -6.66 22.43
C VAL A 36 -12.33 -5.53 21.46
N LYS A 37 -11.15 -5.48 20.83
CA LYS A 37 -10.83 -4.44 19.84
C LYS A 37 -10.68 -4.99 18.42
N GLY A 38 -11.47 -4.45 17.49
CA GLY A 38 -11.28 -4.66 16.06
C GLY A 38 -10.00 -3.98 15.58
N GLU A 39 -9.12 -4.75 14.97
CA GLU A 39 -7.87 -4.28 14.36
C GLU A 39 -8.03 -4.29 12.84
N LEU A 40 -7.75 -3.16 12.19
CA LEU A 40 -7.64 -3.10 10.74
C LEU A 40 -6.27 -3.65 10.33
N ALA A 41 -6.28 -4.71 9.55
CA ALA A 41 -5.11 -5.33 8.97
C ALA A 41 -5.09 -5.11 7.45
N ILE A 42 -4.01 -4.52 6.95
CA ILE A 42 -3.85 -4.17 5.53
C ILE A 42 -2.57 -4.81 4.98
N SER A 43 -2.69 -5.54 3.87
CA SER A 43 -1.57 -6.10 3.12
C SER A 43 -1.87 -6.13 1.63
N PHE A 44 -0.83 -6.20 0.81
CA PHE A 44 -0.91 -6.59 -0.59
C PHE A 44 -0.86 -8.11 -0.70
N LEU A 45 -1.73 -8.68 -1.55
CA LEU A 45 -1.73 -10.12 -1.82
C LEU A 45 -0.49 -10.57 -2.61
N THR A 46 0.02 -9.69 -3.47
CA THR A 46 1.23 -9.89 -4.27
C THR A 46 2.04 -8.60 -4.26
N PRO A 47 3.35 -8.65 -4.54
CA PRO A 47 4.15 -7.44 -4.73
C PRO A 47 3.46 -6.46 -5.69
N PRO A 48 3.15 -5.22 -5.26
CA PRO A 48 2.48 -4.26 -6.12
C PRO A 48 3.46 -3.65 -7.11
N HIS A 49 2.93 -3.18 -8.23
CA HIS A 49 3.70 -2.42 -9.21
C HIS A 49 3.93 -0.99 -8.69
N LEU A 50 5.17 -0.53 -8.75
CA LEU A 50 5.61 0.80 -8.32
C LEU A 50 6.28 1.55 -9.46
N ASP A 51 5.84 2.79 -9.70
CA ASP A 51 6.53 3.73 -10.59
C ASP A 51 6.71 5.09 -9.90
N PHE A 52 7.83 5.73 -10.21
CA PHE A 52 8.25 6.99 -9.62
C PHE A 52 8.53 8.01 -10.73
N ARG A 53 7.99 9.21 -10.57
CA ARG A 53 8.43 10.38 -11.32
C ARG A 53 9.44 11.13 -10.46
N VAL A 54 10.70 11.06 -10.89
CA VAL A 54 11.83 11.66 -10.16
C VAL A 54 12.42 12.78 -11.00
N ALA A 55 12.49 13.97 -10.43
CA ALA A 55 13.26 15.08 -10.96
C ALA A 55 14.53 15.22 -10.11
N VAL A 56 15.70 15.21 -10.74
CA VAL A 56 16.97 15.48 -10.05
C VAL A 56 17.08 17.00 -9.85
N VAL A 57 17.32 17.44 -8.61
CA VAL A 57 17.44 18.86 -8.28
C VAL A 57 18.93 19.19 -8.17
N GLY A 58 19.49 19.84 -9.20
CA GLY A 58 20.87 20.33 -9.21
C GLY A 58 21.73 19.84 -10.38
N SER A 59 22.92 20.43 -10.53
CA SER A 59 23.86 20.11 -11.61
C SER A 59 24.66 18.84 -11.28
N TRP A 60 24.02 17.68 -11.38
CA TRP A 60 24.75 16.44 -11.53
C TRP A 60 24.91 16.12 -13.00
N MET A 61 26.11 16.40 -13.53
CA MET A 61 26.56 15.88 -14.80
C MET A 61 26.82 14.39 -14.65
N GLY A 62 25.77 13.61 -14.94
CA GLY A 62 25.77 12.17 -14.82
C GLY A 62 24.41 11.74 -14.32
N GLY A 63 23.44 11.66 -15.23
CA GLY A 63 22.11 11.07 -15.00
C GLY A 63 22.24 9.58 -14.64
N ALA A 64 22.76 9.32 -13.44
CA ALA A 64 23.01 8.02 -12.86
C ALA A 64 21.70 7.48 -12.23
N PRO A 65 21.60 6.17 -11.95
CA PRO A 65 20.37 5.37 -11.91
C PRO A 65 19.52 5.59 -10.64
N LEU A 66 19.26 6.83 -10.23
CA LEU A 66 18.49 7.15 -9.03
C LEU A 66 17.04 6.67 -9.13
N LYS A 67 16.38 6.89 -10.28
CA LYS A 67 15.01 6.38 -10.47
C LYS A 67 14.94 4.86 -10.29
N PRO A 68 15.69 4.03 -11.03
CA PRO A 68 15.61 2.57 -10.85
C PRO A 68 16.11 2.12 -9.46
N LEU A 69 17.06 2.83 -8.83
CA LEU A 69 17.46 2.54 -7.46
C LEU A 69 16.33 2.80 -6.46
N LEU A 70 15.64 3.94 -6.57
CA LEU A 70 14.50 4.28 -5.72
C LEU A 70 13.37 3.26 -5.94
N VAL A 71 13.02 2.95 -7.19
CA VAL A 71 12.03 1.89 -7.50
C VAL A 71 12.41 0.60 -6.79
N HIS A 72 13.66 0.14 -6.94
CA HIS A 72 14.11 -1.11 -6.31
C HIS A 72 14.03 -1.08 -4.78
N LEU A 73 14.51 -0.01 -4.14
CA LEU A 73 14.53 0.12 -2.69
C LEU A 73 13.11 0.19 -2.11
N PHE A 74 12.22 0.95 -2.72
CA PHE A 74 10.83 1.06 -2.29
C PHE A 74 10.05 -0.22 -2.56
N SER A 75 10.21 -0.87 -3.71
CA SER A 75 9.58 -2.18 -3.98
C SER A 75 9.99 -3.21 -2.95
N ARG A 76 11.28 -3.32 -2.67
CA ARG A 76 11.79 -4.24 -1.66
C ARG A 76 11.28 -3.92 -0.26
N HIS A 77 11.11 -2.64 0.06
CA HIS A 77 10.54 -2.22 1.34
C HIS A 77 9.06 -2.62 1.46
N ILE A 78 8.25 -2.36 0.43
CA ILE A 78 6.83 -2.74 0.40
C ILE A 78 6.68 -4.26 0.46
N GLU A 79 7.45 -5.01 -0.31
CA GLU A 79 7.45 -6.48 -0.27
C GLU A 79 7.71 -7.04 1.14
N ARG A 80 8.64 -6.43 1.88
CA ARG A 80 9.00 -6.89 3.22
C ARG A 80 8.05 -6.43 4.31
N SER A 81 7.32 -5.34 4.12
CA SER A 81 6.53 -4.71 5.18
C SER A 81 5.03 -4.87 4.99
N LEU A 82 4.57 -5.00 3.75
CA LEU A 82 3.17 -4.88 3.37
C LEU A 82 2.69 -5.99 2.44
N VAL A 83 3.52 -6.95 2.02
CA VAL A 83 3.05 -8.14 1.29
C VAL A 83 2.91 -9.31 2.26
N GLU A 84 1.88 -10.14 2.08
CA GLU A 84 1.64 -11.30 2.95
C GLU A 84 2.91 -12.17 3.14
N PRO A 85 3.19 -12.63 4.37
CA PRO A 85 2.35 -12.58 5.57
C PRO A 85 2.40 -11.25 6.35
N ASN A 86 3.21 -10.28 5.92
CA ASN A 86 3.37 -8.99 6.58
C ASN A 86 2.17 -8.09 6.29
N ARG A 87 1.71 -7.36 7.32
CA ARG A 87 0.55 -6.47 7.22
C ARG A 87 0.67 -5.29 8.16
N LEU A 88 0.23 -4.13 7.69
CA LEU A 88 0.03 -2.96 8.53
C LEU A 88 -1.18 -3.23 9.43
N ARG A 89 -1.02 -2.89 10.69
CA ARG A 89 -1.97 -3.17 11.77
C ARG A 89 -2.31 -1.87 12.47
N ARG A 90 -3.60 -1.57 12.60
CA ARG A 90 -4.09 -0.38 13.28
C ARG A 90 -5.33 -0.71 14.08
N ASP A 91 -5.28 -0.39 15.38
CA ASP A 91 -6.47 -0.35 16.21
C ASP A 91 -7.44 0.69 15.65
N VAL A 92 -8.70 0.29 15.44
CA VAL A 92 -9.76 1.22 15.04
C VAL A 92 -10.79 1.29 16.17
N PRO A 93 -10.86 2.41 16.91
CA PRO A 93 -11.88 2.61 17.93
C PRO A 93 -13.28 2.50 17.33
N GLY A 94 -14.17 1.76 17.99
CA GLY A 94 -15.56 1.62 17.56
C GLY A 94 -15.84 0.56 16.49
N LEU A 95 -14.82 -0.17 16.01
CA LEU A 95 -15.06 -1.42 15.28
C LEU A 95 -15.44 -2.53 16.26
N THR A 96 -16.72 -2.62 16.58
CA THR A 96 -17.32 -3.77 17.26
C THR A 96 -17.89 -4.72 16.22
N PRO A 97 -17.62 -6.04 16.30
CA PRO A 97 -18.23 -7.00 15.41
C PRO A 97 -19.74 -6.98 15.65
N VAL A 98 -20.51 -6.67 14.61
CA VAL A 98 -21.96 -6.92 14.63
C VAL A 98 -22.12 -8.41 14.39
N SER A 99 -22.57 -9.14 15.41
CA SER A 99 -22.89 -10.55 15.26
C SER A 99 -23.97 -10.71 14.19
N SER A 100 -23.67 -11.42 13.11
CA SER A 100 -24.66 -11.76 12.07
C SER A 100 -25.78 -12.70 12.57
N ALA A 101 -25.82 -13.03 13.87
CA ALA A 101 -26.82 -13.91 14.46
C ALA A 101 -28.16 -13.21 14.78
N ASP A 102 -28.21 -11.87 14.84
CA ASP A 102 -29.42 -11.12 15.25
C ASP A 102 -30.09 -10.31 14.11
N GLY A 103 -29.67 -10.50 12.86
CA GLY A 103 -30.26 -9.83 11.70
C GLY A 103 -31.10 -10.80 10.87
N GLY A 104 -32.39 -10.92 11.18
CA GLY A 104 -33.35 -11.62 10.34
C GLY A 104 -33.21 -11.19 8.88
N MET A 105 -33.29 -12.17 7.97
CA MET A 105 -33.55 -11.93 6.57
C MET A 105 -34.87 -11.16 6.43
N GLU A 106 -34.82 -9.83 6.41
CA GLU A 106 -35.82 -9.05 5.71
C GLU A 106 -35.33 -8.93 4.27
N GLY A 107 -35.80 -9.87 3.45
CA GLY A 107 -35.48 -9.93 2.04
C GLY A 107 -35.81 -8.59 1.39
N ALA A 108 -34.79 -7.94 0.82
CA ALA A 108 -35.02 -6.96 -0.22
C ALA A 108 -35.74 -7.67 -1.37
N ARG A 109 -37.08 -7.58 -1.38
CA ARG A 109 -37.90 -7.88 -2.54
C ARG A 109 -37.40 -7.00 -3.67
N VAL A 110 -36.61 -7.57 -4.57
CA VAL A 110 -36.47 -7.05 -5.92
C VAL A 110 -37.82 -7.33 -6.58
N GLU A 111 -38.70 -6.32 -6.64
CA GLU A 111 -39.88 -6.41 -7.48
C GLU A 111 -39.43 -6.60 -8.92
N GLY A 112 -39.68 -7.81 -9.43
CA GLY A 112 -39.58 -8.12 -10.84
C GLY A 112 -40.68 -7.36 -11.59
N GLY A 113 -40.28 -6.30 -12.29
CA GLY A 113 -41.08 -5.71 -13.36
C GLY A 113 -40.75 -6.39 -14.69
N ALA A 114 -41.21 -7.63 -14.88
CA ALA A 114 -41.36 -8.19 -16.21
C ALA A 114 -42.68 -7.65 -16.79
N GLU A 115 -42.63 -6.53 -17.49
CA GLU A 115 -43.77 -6.10 -18.32
C GLU A 115 -43.60 -6.61 -19.75
N ALA A 116 -44.56 -7.45 -20.10
CA ALA A 116 -44.64 -8.21 -21.32
C ALA A 116 -44.90 -7.34 -22.55
N ALA A 117 -44.43 -7.84 -23.69
CA ALA A 117 -44.90 -7.47 -25.01
C ALA A 117 -46.43 -7.43 -25.09
N ARG A 118 -46.98 -6.32 -25.60
CA ARG A 118 -48.24 -6.25 -26.37
C ARG A 118 -48.41 -4.86 -27.01
N ARG A 119 -47.94 -4.72 -28.25
CA ARG A 119 -48.68 -4.28 -29.45
C ARG A 119 -47.72 -4.00 -30.59
#